data_AF-A0A0D7E093-F1
#
_entry.id   AF-A0A0D7E093-F1
#
_cell.length_a   1.000
_cell.length_b   1.000
_cell.length_c   1.000
_cell.angle_alpha   90.00
_cell.angle_beta   90.00
_cell.angle_gamma   90.00
#
_symmetry.space_group_name_H-M   'P 1'
#
loop_
_entity.id
_entity.type
_entity.pdbx_description
1 polymer ?
#
loop_
_entity_poly.entity_id
_entity_poly.type
_entity_poly.pdbx_seq_one_letter_code
_entity_poly.pdbx_strand_id
1 'polypeptide(L)'
;MSIRAMLPVLCLGLAACQSQNPYTDESAPIPPAPPIEQIQSPVYPAAPRDFSSYQNWSWQAPPAGTASITGEELQEMVAGALDQLGLRP
;
A
#
# COMPACT_ATOMS: atom_id res chain seq x y z
N MET A 1 1.83 5.42 57.90
CA MET A 1 0.63 4.63 57.54
C MET A 1 1.11 3.41 56.76
N SER A 2 1.06 2.22 57.37
CA SER A 2 1.76 1.03 56.87
C SER A 2 1.25 0.58 55.50
N ILE A 3 2.12 0.66 54.50
CA ILE A 3 1.89 0.18 53.12
C ILE A 3 1.42 -1.29 53.09
N ARG A 4 1.80 -2.06 54.12
CA ARG A 4 1.39 -3.46 54.36
C ARG A 4 -0.12 -3.65 54.56
N ALA A 5 -0.82 -2.64 55.09
CA ALA A 5 -2.27 -2.69 55.29
C ALA A 5 -3.06 -2.18 54.07
N MET A 6 -2.41 -1.44 53.17
CA MET A 6 -3.04 -0.91 51.94
C MET A 6 -3.23 -2.00 50.88
N LEU A 7 -2.26 -2.93 50.78
CA LEU A 7 -2.31 -4.04 49.82
C LEU A 7 -3.53 -4.97 50.00
N PRO A 8 -3.86 -5.49 51.20
CA PRO A 8 -5.02 -6.37 51.36
C PRO A 8 -6.35 -5.64 51.10
N VAL A 9 -6.45 -4.36 51.44
CA VAL A 9 -7.65 -3.54 51.18
C VAL A 9 -7.85 -3.34 49.68
N LEU A 10 -6.77 -3.09 48.93
CA LEU A 10 -6.82 -2.98 47.48
C LEU A 10 -7.23 -4.30 46.81
N CYS A 11 -6.68 -5.44 47.27
CA CYS A 11 -7.04 -6.76 46.76
C CYS A 11 -8.52 -7.11 47.01
N LEU A 12 -9.07 -6.76 48.19
CA LEU A 12 -10.48 -6.96 48.51
C LEU A 12 -11.41 -6.09 47.64
N GLY A 13 -11.02 -4.84 47.35
CA GLY A 13 -11.76 -3.98 46.44
C GLY A 13 -11.81 -4.51 45.00
N LEU A 14 -10.67 -5.02 44.49
CA LEU A 14 -10.59 -5.63 43.16
C LEU A 14 -11.43 -6.90 43.05
N ALA A 15 -11.44 -7.73 44.10
CA ALA A 15 -12.26 -8.95 44.13
C ALA A 15 -13.76 -8.65 44.15
N ALA A 16 -14.19 -7.57 44.80
CA ALA A 16 -15.61 -7.16 44.85
C ALA A 16 -16.14 -6.65 43.49
N CYS A 17 -15.26 -6.19 42.59
CA CYS A 17 -15.63 -5.76 41.24
C CYS A 17 -15.65 -6.91 40.21
N GLN A 18 -15.35 -8.15 40.62
CA GLN A 18 -15.43 -9.31 39.72
C GLN A 18 -16.88 -9.79 39.60
N SER A 19 -17.73 -8.97 38.95
CA SER A 19 -19.10 -9.36 38.60
C SER A 19 -19.09 -10.48 37.56
N GLN A 20 -20.04 -11.41 37.64
CA GLN A 20 -20.19 -12.50 36.69
C GLN A 20 -20.30 -11.94 35.26
N ASN A 21 -19.36 -12.30 34.39
CA ASN A 21 -19.43 -11.95 32.97
C ASN A 21 -20.56 -12.77 32.30
N PRO A 22 -21.62 -12.14 31.77
CA PRO A 22 -22.72 -12.85 31.11
C PRO A 22 -22.42 -13.24 29.65
N TYR A 23 -21.25 -12.87 29.12
CA TYR A 23 -20.86 -13.19 27.75
C TYR A 23 -20.31 -14.62 27.65
N THR A 24 -20.96 -15.42 26.80
CA THR A 24 -20.46 -16.72 26.36
C THR A 24 -19.48 -16.54 25.22
N ASP A 25 -18.35 -17.24 25.23
CA ASP A 25 -17.43 -17.32 24.08
C ASP A 25 -18.10 -18.13 22.95
N GLU A 26 -19.01 -17.49 22.22
CA GLU A 26 -19.58 -18.01 20.98
C GLU A 26 -18.84 -17.38 19.80
N SER A 27 -18.15 -18.23 19.04
CA SER A 27 -17.51 -17.84 17.78
C SER A 27 -18.20 -18.58 16.66
N ALA A 28 -18.56 -17.85 15.59
CA ALA A 28 -19.03 -18.48 14.37
C ALA A 28 -17.93 -19.39 13.80
N PRO A 29 -18.28 -20.55 13.22
CA PRO A 29 -17.31 -21.40 12.54
C PRO A 29 -16.68 -20.65 11.37
N ILE A 30 -15.37 -20.83 11.19
CA ILE A 30 -14.63 -20.25 10.08
C ILE A 30 -15.25 -20.77 8.77
N PRO A 31 -15.60 -19.90 7.81
CA PRO A 31 -16.12 -20.34 6.52
C PRO A 31 -15.08 -21.20 5.78
N PRO A 32 -15.52 -22.12 4.91
CA PRO A 32 -14.60 -22.92 4.11
C PRO A 32 -13.70 -22.01 3.28
N ALA A 33 -12.45 -22.43 3.10
CA ALA A 33 -11.50 -21.68 2.29
C ALA A 33 -12.08 -21.45 0.89
N PRO A 34 -11.95 -20.24 0.32
CA PRO A 34 -12.33 -20.00 -1.06
C PRO A 34 -11.55 -20.94 -1.98
N PRO A 35 -12.12 -21.35 -3.13
CA PRO A 35 -11.40 -22.15 -4.10
C PRO A 35 -10.10 -21.43 -4.49
N ILE A 36 -9.00 -22.19 -4.54
CA ILE A 36 -7.73 -21.66 -5.01
C ILE A 36 -7.90 -21.36 -6.50
N GLU A 37 -8.14 -20.10 -6.84
CA GLU A 37 -7.83 -19.64 -8.19
C GLU A 37 -6.34 -19.87 -8.39
N GLN A 38 -5.98 -20.68 -9.37
CA GLN A 38 -4.61 -20.80 -9.84
C GLN A 38 -4.26 -19.47 -10.52
N ILE A 39 -4.03 -18.45 -9.70
CA ILE A 39 -3.38 -17.24 -10.14
C ILE A 39 -2.03 -17.74 -10.66
N GLN A 40 -1.86 -17.70 -11.97
CA GLN A 40 -0.55 -17.85 -12.60
C GLN A 40 0.26 -16.67 -12.09
N SER A 41 0.86 -16.85 -10.91
CA SER A 41 1.67 -15.84 -10.28
C SER A 41 2.79 -15.59 -11.29
N PRO A 42 2.90 -14.39 -11.89
CA PRO A 42 4.04 -14.10 -12.72
C PRO A 42 5.24 -14.31 -11.81
N VAL A 43 6.09 -15.28 -12.15
CA VAL A 43 7.31 -15.59 -11.40
C VAL A 43 8.08 -14.27 -11.31
N TYR A 44 8.14 -13.73 -10.10
CA TYR A 44 8.82 -12.46 -9.86
C TYR A 44 10.34 -12.69 -9.90
N PRO A 45 11.12 -11.75 -10.45
CA PRO A 45 10.69 -10.53 -11.13
C PRO A 45 10.23 -10.79 -12.58
N ALA A 46 9.41 -9.88 -13.12
CA ALA A 46 8.99 -9.92 -14.52
C ALA A 46 10.20 -10.03 -15.46
N ALA A 47 10.02 -10.75 -16.57
CA ALA A 47 11.05 -10.88 -17.59
C ALA A 47 11.55 -9.48 -18.03
N PRO A 48 12.87 -9.28 -18.19
CA PRO A 48 13.42 -8.02 -18.68
C PRO A 48 12.79 -7.64 -20.02
N ARG A 49 12.33 -6.39 -20.14
CA ARG A 49 11.77 -5.87 -21.40
C ARG A 49 12.91 -5.35 -22.27
N ASP A 50 12.87 -5.70 -23.56
CA ASP A 50 13.78 -5.14 -24.56
C ASP A 50 13.32 -3.73 -24.96
N PHE A 51 13.94 -2.72 -24.33
CA PHE A 51 13.65 -1.31 -24.62
C PHE A 51 14.26 -0.82 -25.94
N SER A 52 15.25 -1.52 -26.50
CA SER A 52 15.90 -1.12 -27.76
C SER A 52 14.98 -1.28 -28.97
N SER A 53 13.91 -2.07 -28.84
CA SER A 53 12.90 -2.24 -29.88
C SER A 53 12.04 -0.98 -30.12
N TYR A 54 11.95 -0.07 -29.14
CA TYR A 54 11.16 1.15 -29.26
C TYR A 54 12.01 2.26 -29.88
N GLN A 55 11.62 2.70 -31.06
CA GLN A 55 12.31 3.78 -31.80
C GLN A 55 11.44 5.04 -31.93
N ASN A 56 10.12 4.88 -31.86
CA ASN A 56 9.17 5.96 -32.04
C ASN A 56 8.38 6.21 -30.76
N TRP A 57 7.98 7.46 -30.55
CA TRP A 57 7.19 7.87 -29.42
C TRP A 57 6.19 8.93 -29.84
N SER A 58 5.09 9.09 -29.10
CA SER A 58 4.16 10.19 -29.30
C SER A 58 3.45 10.51 -28.00
N TRP A 59 2.96 11.74 -27.88
CA TRP A 59 2.14 12.12 -26.74
C TRP A 59 0.74 11.51 -26.86
N GLN A 60 0.30 10.81 -25.81
CA GLN A 60 -1.12 10.43 -25.72
C GLN A 60 -2.00 11.67 -25.45
N ALA A 61 -1.51 12.59 -24.63
CA ALA A 61 -2.06 13.92 -24.42
C ALA A 61 -0.89 14.90 -24.23
N PRO A 62 -0.95 16.12 -24.79
CA PRO A 62 0.12 17.10 -24.61
C PRO A 62 0.26 17.47 -23.13
N PRO A 63 1.50 17.65 -22.63
CA PRO A 63 1.71 17.97 -21.23
C PRO A 63 1.21 19.39 -20.92
N ALA A 64 0.58 19.55 -19.76
CA ALA A 64 0.25 20.86 -19.23
C ALA A 64 1.53 21.60 -18.83
N GLY A 65 1.52 22.93 -18.99
CA GLY A 65 2.58 23.77 -18.44
C GLY A 65 2.65 23.70 -16.92
N THR A 66 3.81 24.05 -16.39
CA THR A 66 4.01 24.29 -14.95
C THR A 66 3.87 25.79 -14.67
N ALA A 67 3.99 26.21 -13.41
CA ALA A 67 3.94 27.63 -13.06
C ALA A 67 5.05 28.48 -13.71
N SER A 68 6.14 27.85 -14.17
CA SER A 68 7.34 28.50 -14.69
C SER A 68 7.70 28.13 -16.13
N ILE A 69 7.03 27.15 -16.74
CA ILE A 69 7.37 26.60 -18.07
C ILE A 69 6.05 26.31 -18.80
N THR A 70 5.92 26.76 -20.04
CA THR A 70 4.71 26.48 -20.84
C THR A 70 4.64 25.01 -21.28
N GLY A 71 3.46 24.55 -21.69
CA GLY A 71 3.30 23.17 -22.18
C GLY A 71 4.11 22.92 -23.45
N GLU A 72 4.27 23.94 -24.30
CA GLU A 72 5.06 23.90 -25.52
C GLU A 72 6.56 23.81 -25.22
N GLU A 73 7.07 24.64 -24.30
CA GLU A 73 8.47 24.58 -23.87
C GLU A 73 8.82 23.21 -23.29
N LEU A 74 7.90 22.62 -22.51
CA LEU A 74 8.08 21.28 -21.97
C LEU A 74 8.11 20.21 -23.07
N GLN A 75 7.25 20.33 -24.09
CA GLN A 75 7.26 19.43 -25.24
C GLN A 75 8.58 19.48 -26.00
N GLU A 76 9.12 20.68 -26.24
CA GLU A 76 10.40 20.85 -26.93
C GLU A 76 11.56 20.27 -26.13
N MET A 77 11.61 20.52 -24.81
CA MET A 77 12.64 19.96 -23.95
C MET A 77 12.62 18.43 -23.94
N VAL A 78 11.43 17.82 -23.82
CA VAL A 78 11.29 16.36 -23.85
C VAL A 78 11.66 15.82 -25.24
N ALA A 79 11.21 16.46 -26.31
CA ALA A 79 11.55 16.04 -27.66
C ALA A 79 13.06 16.06 -27.90
N GLY A 80 13.75 17.11 -27.48
CA GLY A 80 15.21 17.21 -27.59
C GLY A 80 15.96 16.18 -26.74
N ALA A 81 15.46 15.85 -25.55
CA ALA A 81 16.05 14.82 -24.70
C ALA A 81 15.86 13.40 -25.28
N LEU A 82 14.67 13.10 -25.80
CA LEU A 82 14.37 11.81 -26.42
C LEU A 82 15.12 11.64 -27.76
N ASP A 83 15.30 12.71 -28.53
CA ASP A 83 16.10 12.66 -29.76
C ASP A 83 17.57 12.33 -29.49
N GLN A 84 18.15 12.84 -28.41
CA GLN A 84 19.52 12.46 -27.98
C GLN A 84 19.64 10.98 -27.62
N LEU A 85 18.54 10.35 -27.21
CA LEU A 85 18.46 8.91 -26.97
C LEU A 85 18.17 8.11 -28.25
N GLY A 86 18.04 8.77 -29.40
CA GLY A 86 17.76 8.16 -30.70
C GLY A 86 16.28 7.86 -30.94
N LEU A 87 15.38 8.31 -30.04
CA LEU A 87 13.94 8.16 -30.21
C LEU A 87 13.40 9.24 -31.17
N ARG A 88 12.34 8.90 -31.92
CA ARG A 88 11.74 9.77 -32.94
C ARG A 88 10.28 10.05 -32.62
N PRO A 89 9.83 11.32 -32.62
CA PRO A 89 8.41 11.64 -32.41
C PRO A 89 7.51 11.12 -33.54
#